data_AF-A0A9X9LH06-F1
#
_entry.id   AF-A0A9X9LH06-F1
#
_cell.length_a   1.000
_cell.length_b   1.000
_cell.length_c   1.000
_cell.angle_alpha   90.00
_cell.angle_beta   90.00
_cell.angle_gamma   90.00
#
_symmetry.space_group_name_H-M   'P 1'
#
loop_
_entity.id
_entity.type
_entity.pdbx_description
1 polymer ?
#
loop_
_entity_poly.entity_id
_entity_poly.type
_entity_poly.pdbx_seq_one_letter_code
_entity_poly.pdbx_strand_id
1 'polypeptide(L)'
;MITVFSNRLGWHNMELLLSQFQKRLTFGIQRELCDLVRVSLLNAQRARFLYASGFLTVADLARANIVEVETVLKNAVPFKR
;
A
#
# COMPACT_ATOMS: atom_id res chain seq x y z
N MET A 1 16.34 11.20 -1.98
CA MET A 1 17.71 11.69 -1.68
C MET A 1 18.77 10.63 -1.98
N ILE A 2 18.75 9.44 -1.36
CA ILE A 2 19.73 8.38 -1.68
C ILE A 2 19.51 7.73 -3.06
N THR A 3 18.25 7.48 -3.45
CA THR A 3 17.91 6.96 -4.78
C THR A 3 18.45 7.84 -5.92
N VAL A 4 18.20 9.14 -5.83
CA VAL A 4 18.71 10.14 -6.79
C VAL A 4 20.23 10.22 -6.75
N PHE A 5 20.84 10.14 -5.57
CA PHE A 5 22.30 10.10 -5.44
C PHE A 5 22.92 8.89 -6.16
N SER A 6 22.39 7.68 -5.95
CA SER A 6 22.84 6.46 -6.64
C SER A 6 22.66 6.55 -8.16
N ASN A 7 21.58 7.16 -8.64
CA ASN A 7 21.35 7.42 -10.05
C ASN A 7 22.46 8.30 -10.67
N ARG A 8 22.82 9.39 -9.99
CA ARG A 8 23.84 10.35 -10.48
C ARG A 8 25.25 9.75 -10.52
N LEU A 9 25.53 8.72 -9.73
CA LEU A 9 26.79 7.97 -9.77
C LEU A 9 26.78 6.79 -10.77
N GLY A 10 25.67 6.56 -11.47
CA GLY A 10 25.52 5.44 -12.40
C GLY A 10 25.31 4.09 -11.71
N TRP A 11 25.02 4.07 -10.41
CA TRP A 11 24.80 2.84 -9.64
C TRP A 11 23.37 2.32 -9.79
N HIS A 12 22.99 1.95 -11.02
CA HIS A 12 21.61 1.60 -11.38
C HIS A 12 21.05 0.41 -10.58
N ASN A 13 21.87 -0.60 -10.28
CA ASN A 13 21.43 -1.74 -9.46
C ASN A 13 21.03 -1.30 -8.04
N MET A 14 21.80 -0.39 -7.44
CA MET A 14 21.53 0.10 -6.11
C MET A 14 20.32 1.04 -6.10
N GLU A 15 20.21 1.91 -7.10
CA GLU A 15 19.03 2.76 -7.32
C GLU A 15 17.74 1.91 -7.40
N LEU A 16 17.76 0.85 -8.21
CA LEU A 16 16.60 -0.03 -8.39
C LEU A 16 16.14 -0.63 -7.06
N LEU A 17 17.08 -1.15 -6.26
CA LEU A 17 16.76 -1.70 -4.94
C LEU A 17 16.18 -0.64 -4.01
N LEU A 18 16.81 0.54 -3.93
CA LEU A 18 16.41 1.62 -3.03
C LEU A 18 15.06 2.25 -3.40
N SER A 19 14.75 2.34 -4.69
CA SER A 19 13.49 2.93 -5.19
C SER A 19 12.24 2.23 -4.62
N GLN A 20 12.35 0.94 -4.31
CA GLN A 20 11.26 0.13 -3.79
C GLN A 20 10.97 0.39 -2.30
N PHE A 21 11.92 0.97 -1.55
CA PHE A 21 11.77 1.21 -0.12
C PHE A 21 11.05 2.51 0.19
N GLN A 22 11.11 3.51 -0.68
CA GLN A 22 10.58 4.84 -0.39
C GLN A 22 9.11 4.79 0.04
N LYS A 23 8.24 4.17 -0.76
CA LYS A 23 6.80 4.02 -0.43
C LYS A 23 6.57 3.17 0.82
N ARG A 24 7.34 2.09 0.97
CA ARG A 24 7.20 1.16 2.11
C ARG A 24 7.53 1.83 3.44
N LEU A 25 8.55 2.68 3.45
CA LEU A 25 8.95 3.43 4.64
C LEU A 25 7.99 4.57 4.95
N THR A 26 7.49 5.29 3.93
CA THR A 26 6.52 6.38 4.13
C THR A 26 5.24 5.90 4.80
N PHE A 27 4.70 4.76 4.37
CA PHE A 27 3.43 4.24 4.88
C PHE A 27 3.61 3.14 5.94
N GLY A 28 4.83 2.64 6.18
CA GLY A 28 5.07 1.52 7.10
C GLY A 28 4.46 0.20 6.62
N ILE A 29 4.60 -0.12 5.33
CA ILE A 29 3.93 -1.26 4.68
C ILE A 29 4.88 -2.25 4.01
N GLN A 30 4.36 -3.44 3.75
CA GLN A 30 5.00 -4.42 2.86
C GLN A 30 4.66 -4.16 1.39
N ARG A 31 5.43 -4.77 0.48
CA ARG A 31 5.34 -4.54 -0.97
C ARG A 31 3.95 -4.80 -1.54
N GLU A 32 3.26 -5.81 -1.02
CA GLU A 32 1.91 -6.21 -1.48
C GLU A 32 0.86 -5.11 -1.31
N LEU A 33 1.03 -4.22 -0.33
CA LEU A 33 0.08 -3.13 -0.07
C LEU A 33 0.39 -1.86 -0.85
N CYS A 34 1.51 -1.81 -1.59
CA CYS A 34 1.95 -0.61 -2.30
C CYS A 34 0.94 -0.10 -3.33
N ASP A 35 0.12 -0.98 -3.90
CA ASP A 35 -0.92 -0.60 -4.86
C ASP A 35 -2.14 0.01 -4.15
N LEU A 36 -2.64 -0.65 -3.10
CA LEU A 36 -3.81 -0.18 -2.35
C LEU A 36 -3.61 1.20 -1.70
N VAL A 37 -2.42 1.47 -1.14
CA VAL A 37 -2.13 2.78 -0.50
C VAL A 37 -2.02 3.95 -1.49
N ARG A 38 -2.18 3.71 -2.80
CA ARG A 38 -2.32 4.80 -3.78
C ARG A 38 -3.66 5.52 -3.63
N VAL A 39 -4.66 4.88 -3.03
CA VAL A 39 -5.96 5.49 -2.70
C VAL A 39 -5.78 6.37 -1.47
N SER A 40 -6.07 7.67 -1.61
CA SER A 40 -5.80 8.70 -0.59
C SER A 40 -6.45 8.41 0.78
N LEU A 41 -7.58 7.72 0.82
CA LEU A 41 -8.32 7.40 2.05
C LEU A 41 -7.83 6.11 2.75
N LEU A 42 -6.92 5.36 2.12
CA LEU A 42 -6.39 4.11 2.64
C LEU A 42 -5.05 4.33 3.35
N ASN A 43 -5.08 4.15 4.67
CA ASN A 43 -3.87 4.04 5.47
C ASN A 43 -3.38 2.58 5.50
N ALA A 44 -2.19 2.35 6.08
CA ALA A 44 -1.56 1.02 6.16
C ALA A 44 -2.47 -0.05 6.77
N GLN A 45 -3.18 0.29 7.85
CA GLN A 45 -4.08 -0.63 8.54
C GLN A 45 -5.28 -1.02 7.67
N ARG A 46 -5.98 -0.04 7.08
CA ARG A 46 -7.12 -0.28 6.20
C ARG A 46 -6.72 -1.06 4.95
N ALA A 47 -5.59 -0.72 4.34
CA ALA A 47 -5.05 -1.46 3.21
C ALA A 47 -4.77 -2.93 3.58
N ARG A 48 -4.24 -3.19 4.78
CA ARG A 48 -4.01 -4.56 5.27
C ARG A 48 -5.32 -5.35 5.43
N PHE A 49 -6.35 -4.74 6.01
CA PHE A 49 -7.65 -5.40 6.17
C PHE A 49 -8.30 -5.71 4.82
N LEU A 50 -8.26 -4.77 3.88
CA LEU A 50 -8.77 -4.97 2.52
C LEU A 50 -8.02 -6.10 1.80
N TYR A 51 -6.70 -6.11 1.89
CA TYR A 51 -5.87 -7.17 1.32
C TYR A 51 -6.20 -8.54 1.92
N ALA A 52 -6.35 -8.62 3.25
CA ALA A 52 -6.73 -9.86 3.94
C ALA A 52 -8.14 -10.35 3.56
N SER A 53 -9.04 -9.45 3.16
CA SER A 53 -10.37 -9.78 2.65
C SER A 53 -10.42 -10.12 1.16
N GLY A 54 -9.28 -10.11 0.45
CA GLY A 54 -9.18 -10.50 -0.96
C GLY A 54 -9.10 -9.35 -1.96
N PHE A 55 -9.14 -8.09 -1.51
CA PHE A 55 -8.94 -6.93 -2.38
C PHE A 55 -7.44 -6.61 -2.49
N LEU A 56 -6.77 -7.21 -3.48
CA LEU A 56 -5.31 -7.16 -3.57
C LEU A 56 -4.82 -5.89 -4.29
N THR A 57 -5.60 -5.40 -5.24
CA THR A 57 -5.24 -4.27 -6.11
C THR A 57 -6.31 -3.17 -6.13
N VAL A 58 -5.94 -2.00 -6.62
CA VAL A 58 -6.90 -0.90 -6.88
C VAL A 58 -7.96 -1.33 -7.89
N ALA A 59 -7.61 -2.21 -8.84
CA ALA A 59 -8.56 -2.74 -9.82
C ALA A 59 -9.59 -3.68 -9.18
N ASP A 60 -9.22 -4.42 -8.15
CA ASP A 60 -10.15 -5.25 -7.38
C ASP A 60 -11.11 -4.36 -6.58
N LEU A 61 -10.56 -3.31 -5.95
CA LEU A 61 -11.36 -2.34 -5.20
C LEU A 61 -12.33 -1.55 -6.10
N ALA A 62 -11.93 -1.25 -7.34
CA ALA A 62 -12.80 -0.56 -8.31
C ALA A 62 -13.97 -1.41 -8.80
N ARG A 63 -13.83 -2.75 -8.77
CA ARG A 63 -14.88 -3.71 -9.16
C ARG A 63 -15.73 -4.18 -7.97
N ALA A 64 -15.26 -3.94 -6.75
CA ALA A 64 -15.91 -4.37 -5.53
C ALA A 64 -17.24 -3.64 -5.29
N ASN A 65 -18.17 -4.32 -4.61
CA ASN A 65 -19.39 -3.68 -4.14
C ASN A 65 -19.06 -2.74 -2.98
N ILE A 66 -19.63 -1.53 -2.99
CA ILE A 66 -19.47 -0.53 -1.95
C ILE A 66 -19.84 -1.10 -0.57
N VAL A 67 -20.93 -1.88 -0.50
CA VAL A 67 -21.40 -2.48 0.75
C VAL A 67 -20.38 -3.46 1.32
N GLU A 68 -19.75 -4.28 0.49
CA GLU A 68 -18.70 -5.21 0.92
C GLU A 68 -17.48 -4.47 1.46
N VAL A 69 -17.00 -3.45 0.74
CA VAL A 69 -15.87 -2.64 1.18
C VAL A 69 -16.17 -1.93 2.51
N GLU A 70 -17.39 -1.40 2.66
CA GLU A 70 -17.82 -0.77 3.91
C GLU A 70 -17.79 -1.75 5.09
N THR A 71 -18.26 -2.99 4.90
CA THR A 71 -18.24 -4.01 5.97
C THR A 71 -16.82 -4.35 6.40
N VAL A 72 -15.88 -4.50 5.46
CA VAL A 72 -14.47 -4.75 5.76
C VAL A 72 -13.86 -3.58 6.53
N LEU A 73 -14.16 -2.34 6.12
CA LEU A 73 -13.66 -1.15 6.79
C LEU A 73 -14.23 -0.98 8.20
N LYS A 74 -15.49 -1.35 8.43
CA LYS A 74 -16.10 -1.39 9.78
C LYS A 74 -15.40 -2.41 10.67
N ASN A 75 -14.96 -3.54 10.13
CA ASN A 75 -14.23 -4.56 10.87
C ASN A 75 -12.76 -4.19 11.16
N ALA A 76 -12.22 -3.20 10.43
CA ALA A 76 -10.84 -2.76 10.58
C ALA A 76 -10.60 -1.85 11.80
N VAL A 77 -11.66 -1.42 12.49
CA VAL A 77 -11.56 -0.57 13.68
C VAL A 77 -11.05 -1.38 14.89
N PRO A 78 -10.21 -0.79 15.75
CA PRO A 78 -9.53 -1.51 16.82
C PRO A 78 -10.46 -1.98 17.95
N PHE A 79 -11.66 -1.42 18.07
CA PHE A 79 -12.61 -1.75 19.12
C PHE A 79 -13.83 -2.45 18.54
N LYS A 80 -14.16 -3.63 19.06
CA LYS A 80 -15.44 -4.27 18.78
C LYS A 80 -16.54 -3.46 19.48
N ARG A 81 -17.63 -3.17 18.77
CA ARG A 81 -18.89 -2.73 19.39
C ARG A 81 -19.54 -3.88 20.11
#